data_AF-A0A9N7N0A3-F1
#
_entry.id   AF-A0A9N7N0A3-F1
#
_cell.length_a   1.000
_cell.length_b   1.000
_cell.length_c   1.000
_cell.angle_alpha   90.00
_cell.angle_beta   90.00
_cell.angle_gamma   90.00
#
_symmetry.space_group_name_H-M   'P 1'
#
loop_
_entity.id
_entity.type
_entity.pdbx_description
1 polymer ?
#
loop_
_entity_poly.entity_id
_entity_poly.type
_entity_poly.pdbx_seq_one_letter_code
_entity_poly.pdbx_strand_id
1 'polypeptide(L)'
;MPRESPTSQPSSTSDSLTKLLHLPYKTLSQLLLKAALDLKDAVVKETWVAKGKRVGDYSLYTGALGTAFLLFRAYQVTGDNTDLALCSDIIKACDSASRSSGRVTFICGQASVCALGAVVAHHKGDEQSCQQYITRFREIKLPKDLPDELLYGRAGYLWAAAFLNKNISRSPISSTRMRTVVDEIIDSGRELAKGKCPLMFEWHGKKYWGAAHGVAGILNVLMDMDLSQDELDAVKETLRYMIENPFPSGNYPSSEGSETDRLVHWCHGAPGVALTLVKAYKVYRCEEFLQAAVDASEVVWNRGLLKRVGICHGISGNAYVFLSLYQLTGRPEFLYRAKAFACFLHDRAQRLISEGVMHGGDSPYSLFEGIGGMAYLFLDMIEPSQARFPGYEL
;
A
#
# COMPACT_ATOMS: atom_id res chain seq x y z
N MET A 1 -11.94 2.17 66.65
CA MET A 1 -11.34 3.12 65.70
C MET A 1 -10.55 2.33 64.66
N PRO A 2 -11.14 1.97 63.51
CA PRO A 2 -10.39 1.33 62.43
C PRO A 2 -9.59 2.39 61.66
N ARG A 3 -8.35 2.04 61.30
CA ARG A 3 -7.42 2.86 60.50
C ARG A 3 -7.97 3.06 59.09
N GLU A 4 -8.09 4.31 58.67
CA GLU A 4 -8.31 4.68 57.28
C GLU A 4 -7.05 4.36 56.46
N SER A 5 -7.24 3.58 55.40
CA SER A 5 -6.28 3.41 54.31
C SER A 5 -6.28 4.66 53.42
N PRO A 6 -5.13 5.21 53.02
CA PRO A 6 -5.10 6.37 52.14
C PRO A 6 -5.51 5.93 50.73
N THR A 7 -6.61 6.48 50.26
CA THR A 7 -7.03 6.44 48.86
C THR A 7 -5.96 7.12 48.00
N SER A 8 -5.21 6.32 47.24
CA SER A 8 -4.36 6.81 46.19
C SER A 8 -5.24 7.46 45.10
N GLN A 9 -5.19 8.78 45.01
CA GLN A 9 -5.74 9.51 43.87
C GLN A 9 -5.06 9.03 42.58
N PRO A 10 -5.80 8.68 41.52
CA PRO A 10 -5.19 8.45 40.22
C PRO A 10 -4.67 9.81 39.71
N SER A 11 -3.36 9.89 39.51
CA SER A 11 -2.70 11.06 38.92
C SER A 11 -3.28 11.34 37.53
N SER A 12 -4.13 12.36 37.42
CA SER A 12 -4.79 12.78 36.18
C SER A 12 -3.85 13.55 35.24
N THR A 13 -2.61 13.08 35.07
CA THR A 13 -1.80 13.48 33.91
C THR A 13 -2.34 12.74 32.71
N SER A 14 -3.17 13.40 31.90
CA SER A 14 -3.59 12.89 30.58
C SER A 14 -2.37 12.33 29.84
N ASP A 15 -2.43 11.03 29.51
CA ASP A 15 -1.38 10.29 28.81
C ASP A 15 -1.02 11.01 27.49
N SER A 16 0.25 10.97 27.07
CA SER A 16 0.74 11.74 25.92
C SER A 16 -0.02 11.41 24.63
N LEU A 17 -0.37 10.14 24.45
CA LEU A 17 -1.23 9.68 23.36
C LEU A 17 -2.64 10.31 23.42
N THR A 18 -3.25 10.37 24.61
CA THR A 18 -4.55 11.02 24.79
C THR A 18 -4.48 12.49 24.42
N LYS A 19 -3.41 13.21 24.80
CA LYS A 19 -3.21 14.61 24.40
C LYS A 19 -3.15 14.76 22.88
N LEU A 20 -2.39 13.90 22.18
CA LEU A 20 -2.31 13.91 20.71
C LEU A 20 -3.68 13.66 20.05
N LEU A 21 -4.47 12.72 20.59
CA LEU A 21 -5.82 12.44 20.09
C LEU A 21 -6.78 13.62 20.24
N HIS A 22 -6.61 14.48 21.24
CA HIS A 22 -7.45 15.67 21.44
C HIS A 22 -7.01 16.88 20.61
N LEU A 23 -5.82 16.84 19.97
CA LEU A 23 -5.36 17.97 19.16
C LEU A 23 -6.30 18.24 17.96
N PRO A 24 -6.57 19.51 17.65
CA PRO A 24 -7.18 19.89 16.38
C PRO A 24 -6.40 19.30 15.21
N TYR A 25 -7.10 18.86 14.15
CA TYR A 25 -6.48 18.15 13.04
C TYR A 25 -5.34 18.95 12.39
N LYS A 26 -5.53 20.26 12.20
CA LYS A 26 -4.52 21.17 11.63
C LYS A 26 -3.21 21.19 12.45
N THR A 27 -3.31 21.15 13.78
CA THR A 27 -2.13 21.13 14.66
C THR A 27 -1.46 19.76 14.62
N LEU A 28 -2.25 18.69 14.65
CA LEU A 28 -1.72 17.33 14.54
C LEU A 28 -1.01 17.11 13.21
N SER A 29 -1.59 17.54 12.09
CA SER A 29 -1.00 17.33 10.76
C SER A 29 0.35 18.06 10.65
N GLN A 30 0.51 19.25 11.24
CA GLN A 30 1.81 19.92 11.30
C GLN A 30 2.85 19.15 12.12
N LEU A 31 2.46 18.53 13.23
CA LEU A 31 3.34 17.66 14.02
C LEU A 31 3.74 16.41 13.23
N LEU A 32 2.78 15.77 12.56
CA LEU A 32 3.02 14.62 11.71
C LEU A 32 3.91 14.98 10.52
N LEU A 33 3.74 16.15 9.90
CA LEU A 33 4.60 16.63 8.81
C LEU A 33 6.04 16.72 9.28
N LYS A 34 6.28 17.38 10.42
CA LYS A 34 7.64 17.50 10.98
C LYS A 34 8.24 16.12 11.24
N ALA A 35 7.49 15.23 11.89
CA ALA A 35 7.95 13.87 12.16
C ALA A 35 8.22 13.08 10.87
N ALA A 36 7.42 13.28 9.82
CA ALA A 36 7.62 12.63 8.53
C ALA A 36 8.90 13.07 7.85
N LEU A 37 9.22 14.36 7.91
CA LEU A 37 10.46 14.91 7.34
C LEU A 37 11.70 14.40 8.10
N ASP A 38 11.64 14.36 9.44
CA ASP A 38 12.72 13.79 10.27
C ASP A 38 12.94 12.30 9.93
N LEU A 39 11.86 11.53 9.77
CA LEU A 39 11.93 10.11 9.38
C LEU A 39 12.44 9.94 7.93
N LYS A 40 12.01 10.79 6.99
CA LYS A 40 12.51 10.82 5.60
C LYS A 40 14.02 11.01 5.59
N ASP A 41 14.53 11.98 6.35
CA ASP A 41 15.96 12.27 6.40
C ASP A 41 16.75 11.11 7.02
N ALA A 42 16.21 10.45 8.05
CA ALA A 42 16.78 9.23 8.60
C ALA A 42 16.82 8.09 7.55
N VAL A 43 15.73 7.88 6.82
CA VAL A 43 15.67 6.88 5.74
C VAL A 43 16.71 7.18 4.67
N VAL A 44 16.77 8.42 4.15
CA VAL A 44 17.77 8.83 3.15
C VAL A 44 19.20 8.62 3.65
N LYS A 45 19.47 9.00 4.91
CA LYS A 45 20.79 8.81 5.51
C LYS A 45 21.20 7.34 5.46
N GLU A 46 20.32 6.43 5.84
CA GLU A 46 20.66 5.00 6.00
C GLU A 46 20.59 4.21 4.69
N THR A 47 19.68 4.55 3.78
CA THR A 47 19.50 3.81 2.53
C THR A 47 20.33 4.37 1.38
N TRP A 48 20.74 5.63 1.44
CA TRP A 48 21.47 6.30 0.36
C TRP A 48 22.86 6.76 0.79
N VAL A 49 22.96 7.60 1.83
CA VAL A 49 24.23 8.23 2.23
C VAL A 49 25.19 7.19 2.83
N ALA A 50 24.76 6.44 3.84
CA ALA A 50 25.57 5.42 4.51
C ALA A 50 26.00 4.29 3.57
N LYS A 51 25.21 4.01 2.52
CA LYS A 51 25.55 3.02 1.48
C LYS A 51 26.51 3.56 0.41
N GLY A 52 26.92 4.83 0.50
CA GLY A 52 27.81 5.47 -0.47
C GLY A 52 27.16 5.60 -1.85
N LYS A 53 25.85 5.86 -1.90
CA LYS A 53 25.05 5.98 -3.14
C LYS A 53 25.05 4.71 -4.01
N ARG A 54 25.31 3.55 -3.40
CA ARG A 54 25.24 2.24 -4.07
C ARG A 54 23.90 1.57 -3.80
N VAL A 55 23.30 1.01 -4.84
CA VAL A 55 22.03 0.30 -4.78
C VAL A 55 22.29 -1.20 -4.84
N GLY A 56 21.97 -1.91 -3.75
CA GLY A 56 21.96 -3.38 -3.72
C GLY A 56 20.58 -3.92 -4.09
N ASP A 57 19.58 -3.63 -3.25
CA ASP A 57 18.17 -3.85 -3.57
C ASP A 57 17.59 -2.57 -4.19
N TYR A 58 17.14 -2.67 -5.44
CA TYR A 58 16.52 -1.55 -6.15
C TYR A 58 15.01 -1.48 -5.92
N SER A 59 14.35 -2.51 -5.38
CA SER A 59 12.88 -2.60 -5.36
C SER A 59 12.19 -1.44 -4.63
N LEU A 60 10.90 -1.21 -4.93
CA LEU A 60 10.07 -0.31 -4.16
C LEU A 60 9.78 -0.88 -2.76
N TYR A 61 9.63 -2.21 -2.67
CA TYR A 61 9.30 -2.94 -1.45
C TYR A 61 10.30 -2.69 -0.32
N THR A 62 11.55 -3.15 -0.50
CA THR A 62 12.62 -3.10 0.51
C THR A 62 13.81 -2.25 0.11
N GLY A 63 13.87 -1.85 -1.16
CA GLY A 63 15.04 -1.25 -1.77
C GLY A 63 15.03 0.28 -1.86
N ALA A 64 15.99 0.79 -2.64
CA ALA A 64 16.21 2.22 -2.80
C ALA A 64 15.08 2.94 -3.58
N LEU A 65 14.29 2.25 -4.43
CA LEU A 65 13.09 2.89 -4.99
C LEU A 65 12.06 3.22 -3.91
N GLY A 66 11.99 2.47 -2.81
CA GLY A 66 11.14 2.83 -1.68
C GLY A 66 11.51 4.19 -1.09
N THR A 67 12.82 4.49 -1.01
CA THR A 67 13.33 5.81 -0.61
C THR A 67 13.00 6.88 -1.65
N ALA A 68 13.19 6.59 -2.95
CA ALA A 68 12.83 7.53 -4.01
C ALA A 68 11.33 7.87 -4.00
N PHE A 69 10.47 6.88 -3.76
CA PHE A 69 9.02 7.08 -3.72
C PHE A 69 8.59 7.90 -2.50
N LEU A 70 9.23 7.69 -1.35
CA LEU A 70 9.05 8.55 -0.16
C LEU A 70 9.46 10.00 -0.42
N LEU A 71 10.61 10.22 -1.08
CA LEU A 71 11.06 11.57 -1.48
C LEU A 71 10.09 12.23 -2.46
N PHE A 72 9.58 11.46 -3.43
CA PHE A 72 8.59 11.97 -4.37
C PHE A 72 7.31 12.40 -3.66
N ARG A 73 6.86 11.61 -2.67
CA ARG A 73 5.71 11.97 -1.84
C ARG A 73 5.98 13.22 -1.00
N ALA A 74 7.17 13.34 -0.41
CA ALA A 74 7.57 14.53 0.35
C ALA A 74 7.59 15.79 -0.53
N TYR A 75 8.12 15.69 -1.75
CA TYR A 75 8.04 16.76 -2.76
C TYR A 75 6.59 17.14 -3.07
N GLN A 76 5.70 16.18 -3.29
CA GLN A 76 4.28 16.48 -3.57
C GLN A 76 3.57 17.20 -2.42
N VAL A 77 4.01 17.00 -1.17
CA VAL A 77 3.44 17.68 0.00
C VAL A 77 4.07 19.05 0.23
N THR A 78 5.38 19.18 0.03
CA THR A 78 6.16 20.37 0.45
C THR A 78 6.50 21.33 -0.69
N GLY A 79 6.53 20.84 -1.93
CA GLY A 79 7.08 21.54 -3.08
C GLY A 79 8.61 21.64 -3.10
N ASP A 80 9.32 20.92 -2.22
CA ASP A 80 10.78 20.99 -2.14
C ASP A 80 11.46 20.28 -3.34
N ASN A 81 12.03 21.08 -4.24
CA ASN A 81 12.73 20.58 -5.42
C ASN A 81 14.01 19.80 -5.10
N THR A 82 14.56 19.92 -3.89
CA THR A 82 15.72 19.11 -3.47
C THR A 82 15.34 17.65 -3.27
N ASP A 83 14.14 17.37 -2.74
CA ASP A 83 13.59 16.01 -2.64
C ASP A 83 13.34 15.42 -4.04
N LEU A 84 12.80 16.21 -4.98
CA LEU A 84 12.60 15.79 -6.36
C LEU A 84 13.92 15.50 -7.09
N ALA A 85 14.95 16.33 -6.86
CA ALA A 85 16.28 16.11 -7.42
C ALA A 85 16.91 14.83 -6.89
N LEU A 86 16.87 14.62 -5.57
CA LEU A 86 17.42 13.42 -4.94
C LEU A 86 16.66 12.15 -5.35
N CYS A 87 15.33 12.23 -5.45
CA CYS A 87 14.49 11.16 -5.98
C CYS A 87 14.97 10.72 -7.37
N SER A 88 15.20 11.68 -8.27
CA SER A 88 15.72 11.43 -9.62
C SER A 88 17.10 10.76 -9.62
N ASP A 89 18.00 11.16 -8.73
CA ASP A 89 19.33 10.54 -8.61
C ASP A 89 19.27 9.08 -8.14
N ILE A 90 18.41 8.80 -7.14
CA ILE A 90 18.21 7.44 -6.65
C ILE A 90 17.60 6.56 -7.75
N ILE A 91 16.62 7.06 -8.50
CA ILE A 91 16.01 6.33 -9.62
C ILE A 91 17.06 5.97 -10.68
N LYS A 92 17.98 6.89 -11.04
CA LYS A 92 19.07 6.59 -11.99
C LYS A 92 19.99 5.47 -11.49
N ALA A 93 20.27 5.42 -10.20
CA ALA A 93 21.07 4.34 -9.62
C ALA A 93 20.30 3.00 -9.56
N CYS A 94 19.02 3.03 -9.19
CA CYS A 94 18.13 1.87 -9.27
C CYS A 94 17.99 1.35 -10.70
N ASP A 95 17.95 2.25 -11.66
CA ASP A 95 17.89 1.93 -13.07
C ASP A 95 19.13 1.16 -13.54
N SER A 96 20.31 1.58 -13.08
CA SER A 96 21.55 0.86 -13.34
C SER A 96 21.58 -0.51 -12.65
N ALA A 97 21.14 -0.58 -11.39
CA ALA A 97 21.12 -1.81 -10.59
C ALA A 97 20.08 -2.83 -11.06
N SER A 98 19.01 -2.37 -11.71
CA SER A 98 17.91 -3.25 -12.11
C SER A 98 18.12 -3.92 -13.47
N ARG A 99 19.09 -3.50 -14.31
CA ARG A 99 19.23 -3.94 -15.72
C ARG A 99 19.20 -5.45 -15.98
N SER A 100 19.73 -6.26 -15.05
CA SER A 100 19.77 -7.73 -15.19
C SER A 100 18.62 -8.45 -14.48
N SER A 101 17.67 -7.71 -13.90
CA SER A 101 16.56 -8.30 -13.16
C SER A 101 15.47 -8.85 -14.07
N GLY A 102 14.94 -10.03 -13.72
CA GLY A 102 13.76 -10.61 -14.36
C GLY A 102 12.43 -10.19 -13.73
N ARG A 103 12.43 -9.35 -12.69
CA ARG A 103 11.19 -8.93 -12.00
C ARG A 103 10.51 -7.79 -12.75
N VAL A 104 9.19 -7.87 -12.93
CA VAL A 104 8.45 -7.02 -13.89
C VAL A 104 7.38 -6.10 -13.28
N THR A 105 7.18 -6.12 -11.97
CA THR A 105 6.06 -5.41 -11.29
C THR A 105 6.43 -4.02 -10.78
N PHE A 106 5.41 -3.23 -10.38
CA PHE A 106 5.61 -1.94 -9.73
C PHE A 106 6.25 -2.03 -8.33
N ILE A 107 5.97 -3.08 -7.56
CA ILE A 107 6.45 -3.14 -6.17
C ILE A 107 7.85 -3.80 -6.10
N CYS A 108 8.11 -4.82 -6.92
CA CYS A 108 9.35 -5.60 -6.82
C CYS A 108 10.22 -5.56 -8.09
N GLY A 109 9.73 -4.99 -9.19
CA GLY A 109 10.33 -5.15 -10.52
C GLY A 109 10.79 -3.88 -11.22
N GLN A 110 11.28 -4.05 -12.45
CA GLN A 110 11.79 -2.95 -13.30
C GLN A 110 10.69 -1.99 -13.76
N ALA A 111 9.43 -2.43 -13.78
CA ALA A 111 8.31 -1.53 -14.10
C ALA A 111 8.20 -0.38 -13.09
N SER A 112 8.60 -0.60 -11.83
CA SER A 112 8.72 0.44 -10.81
C SER A 112 9.69 1.56 -11.20
N VAL A 113 10.90 1.18 -11.62
CA VAL A 113 11.97 2.08 -12.05
C VAL A 113 11.51 2.93 -13.22
N CYS A 114 10.93 2.28 -14.23
CA CYS A 114 10.53 2.95 -15.46
C CYS A 114 9.32 3.85 -15.22
N ALA A 115 8.29 3.36 -14.51
CA ALA A 115 7.08 4.12 -14.28
C ALA A 115 7.34 5.34 -13.38
N LEU A 116 8.03 5.15 -12.25
CA LEU A 116 8.37 6.26 -11.36
C LEU A 116 9.38 7.22 -12.02
N GLY A 117 10.38 6.69 -12.74
CA GLY A 117 11.37 7.50 -13.46
C GLY A 117 10.73 8.42 -14.50
N ALA A 118 9.77 7.91 -15.27
CA ALA A 118 9.04 8.72 -16.24
C ALA A 118 8.22 9.82 -15.57
N VAL A 119 7.48 9.51 -14.50
CA VAL A 119 6.67 10.50 -13.76
C VAL A 119 7.54 11.56 -13.10
N VAL A 120 8.64 11.18 -12.45
CA VAL A 120 9.59 12.12 -11.83
C VAL A 120 10.25 13.01 -12.88
N ALA A 121 10.67 12.44 -14.02
CA ALA A 121 11.22 13.22 -15.13
C ALA A 121 10.19 14.21 -15.70
N HIS A 122 8.92 13.80 -15.83
CA HIS A 122 7.82 14.67 -16.25
C HIS A 122 7.65 15.86 -15.29
N HIS A 123 7.62 15.63 -13.97
CA HIS A 123 7.56 16.70 -12.97
C HIS A 123 8.77 17.66 -13.01
N LYS A 124 9.93 17.18 -13.44
CA LYS A 124 11.14 18.01 -13.63
C LYS A 124 11.17 18.78 -14.95
N GLY A 125 10.22 18.54 -15.86
CA GLY A 125 10.26 19.07 -17.22
C GLY A 125 11.35 18.43 -18.11
N ASP A 126 11.88 17.27 -17.70
CA ASP A 126 12.89 16.52 -18.47
C ASP A 126 12.18 15.54 -19.43
N GLU A 127 11.71 16.07 -20.55
CA GLU A 127 10.98 15.31 -21.57
C GLU A 127 11.81 14.17 -22.17
N GLN A 128 13.14 14.36 -22.28
CA GLN A 128 14.04 13.35 -22.82
C GLN A 128 14.12 12.13 -21.90
N SER A 129 14.40 12.33 -20.60
CA SER A 129 14.43 11.24 -19.63
C SER A 129 13.05 10.59 -19.48
N CYS A 130 11.98 11.39 -19.51
CA CYS A 130 10.61 10.89 -19.47
C CYS A 130 10.34 9.90 -20.61
N GLN A 131 10.64 10.29 -21.85
CA GLN A 131 10.46 9.43 -23.01
C GLN A 131 11.37 8.18 -22.99
N GLN A 132 12.60 8.31 -22.47
CA GLN A 132 13.50 7.16 -22.30
C GLN A 132 12.92 6.12 -21.35
N TYR A 133 12.42 6.53 -20.18
CA TYR A 133 11.80 5.61 -19.22
C TYR A 133 10.51 4.99 -19.76
N ILE A 134 9.70 5.75 -20.51
CA ILE A 134 8.50 5.21 -21.20
C ILE A 134 8.90 4.13 -22.21
N THR A 135 9.92 4.39 -23.04
CA THR A 135 10.42 3.41 -24.02
C THR A 135 10.88 2.14 -23.33
N ARG A 136 11.64 2.26 -22.23
CA ARG A 136 12.10 1.09 -21.47
C ARG A 136 10.98 0.33 -20.80
N PHE A 137 9.95 1.01 -20.29
CA PHE A 137 8.74 0.34 -19.81
C PHE A 137 8.12 -0.53 -20.92
N ARG A 138 8.04 -0.01 -22.15
CA ARG A 138 7.53 -0.75 -23.31
C ARG A 138 8.43 -1.92 -23.71
N GLU A 139 9.70 -1.96 -23.32
CA GLU A 139 10.59 -3.07 -23.62
C GLU A 139 10.50 -4.23 -22.61
N ILE A 140 9.83 -4.02 -21.46
CA ILE A 140 9.62 -5.06 -20.45
C ILE A 140 8.86 -6.23 -21.09
N LYS A 141 9.47 -7.42 -21.08
CA LYS A 141 8.84 -8.66 -21.55
C LYS A 141 8.27 -9.41 -20.35
N LEU A 142 7.04 -9.86 -20.47
CA LEU A 142 6.42 -10.72 -19.47
C LEU A 142 6.75 -12.18 -19.81
N PRO A 143 7.42 -12.93 -18.91
CA PRO A 143 7.60 -14.37 -19.06
C PRO A 143 6.26 -15.10 -19.17
N LYS A 144 6.23 -16.23 -19.88
CA LYS A 144 4.99 -17.02 -20.07
C LYS A 144 4.45 -17.60 -18.76
N ASP A 145 5.36 -17.99 -17.88
CA ASP A 145 5.12 -18.63 -16.58
C ASP A 145 5.00 -17.63 -15.43
N LEU A 146 4.84 -16.34 -15.74
CA LEU A 146 4.64 -15.32 -14.72
C LEU A 146 3.37 -15.62 -13.91
N PRO A 147 3.36 -15.44 -12.57
CA PRO A 147 2.12 -15.52 -11.80
C PRO A 147 1.21 -14.32 -12.10
N ASP A 148 0.02 -14.31 -11.52
CA ASP A 148 -0.95 -13.21 -11.75
C ASP A 148 -0.96 -12.15 -10.64
N GLU A 149 -0.39 -12.44 -9.48
CA GLU A 149 -0.50 -11.59 -8.28
C GLU A 149 0.28 -10.26 -8.34
N LEU A 150 0.12 -9.42 -7.31
CA LEU A 150 0.53 -8.01 -7.35
C LEU A 150 2.04 -7.81 -7.18
N LEU A 151 2.71 -8.62 -6.36
CA LEU A 151 4.12 -8.38 -6.03
C LEU A 151 5.06 -8.84 -7.13
N TYR A 152 4.76 -9.93 -7.82
CA TYR A 152 5.62 -10.54 -8.83
C TYR A 152 4.93 -10.87 -10.15
N GLY A 153 3.60 -10.74 -10.23
CA GLY A 153 2.80 -11.18 -11.37
C GLY A 153 2.27 -10.11 -12.31
N ARG A 154 1.38 -10.56 -13.21
CA ARG A 154 0.74 -9.75 -14.26
C ARG A 154 -0.03 -8.55 -13.70
N ALA A 155 -0.76 -8.72 -12.58
CA ALA A 155 -1.46 -7.61 -11.95
C ALA A 155 -0.50 -6.51 -11.48
N GLY A 156 0.67 -6.88 -10.94
CA GLY A 156 1.70 -5.93 -10.55
C GLY A 156 2.30 -5.14 -11.71
N TYR A 157 2.38 -5.74 -12.90
CA TYR A 157 2.78 -5.05 -14.12
C TYR A 157 1.67 -4.11 -14.63
N LEU A 158 0.41 -4.58 -14.67
CA LEU A 158 -0.74 -3.78 -15.08
C LEU A 158 -0.94 -2.56 -14.20
N TRP A 159 -0.77 -2.71 -12.87
CA TRP A 159 -0.79 -1.58 -11.94
C TRP A 159 0.24 -0.52 -12.33
N ALA A 160 1.46 -0.92 -12.67
CA ALA A 160 2.51 -0.01 -13.11
C ALA A 160 2.14 0.73 -14.42
N ALA A 161 1.51 0.03 -15.36
CA ALA A 161 1.05 0.61 -16.63
C ALA A 161 -0.07 1.64 -16.39
N ALA A 162 -1.03 1.32 -15.53
CA ALA A 162 -2.12 2.22 -15.18
C ALA A 162 -1.62 3.45 -14.40
N PHE A 163 -0.68 3.26 -13.48
CA PHE A 163 0.02 4.36 -12.79
C PHE A 163 0.65 5.33 -13.80
N LEU A 164 1.37 4.82 -14.80
CA LEU A 164 1.99 5.65 -15.81
C LEU A 164 0.96 6.40 -16.67
N ASN A 165 -0.10 5.71 -17.11
CA ASN A 165 -1.18 6.32 -17.88
C ASN A 165 -1.97 7.38 -17.11
N LYS A 166 -2.07 7.25 -15.78
CA LYS A 166 -2.74 8.23 -14.92
C LYS A 166 -1.91 9.51 -14.73
N ASN A 167 -0.58 9.39 -14.72
CA ASN A 167 0.33 10.49 -14.38
C ASN A 167 0.98 11.18 -15.59
N ILE A 168 0.87 10.62 -16.78
CA ILE A 168 1.45 11.18 -18.01
C ILE A 168 0.36 11.34 -19.07
N SER A 169 0.33 12.51 -19.70
CA SER A 169 -0.66 12.82 -20.73
C SER A 169 -0.60 11.84 -21.92
N ARG A 170 -1.75 11.65 -22.58
CA ARG A 170 -1.94 10.75 -23.73
C ARG A 170 -1.76 9.26 -23.46
N SER A 171 -1.69 8.84 -22.20
CA SER A 171 -1.66 7.41 -21.80
C SER A 171 -0.57 6.62 -22.56
N PRO A 172 0.72 6.77 -22.21
CA PRO A 172 1.83 6.26 -22.99
C PRO A 172 1.86 4.73 -23.18
N ILE A 173 1.14 3.95 -22.36
CA ILE A 173 1.00 2.51 -22.53
C ILE A 173 -0.29 2.20 -23.29
N SER A 174 -0.13 1.51 -24.42
CA SER A 174 -1.23 1.13 -25.32
C SER A 174 -2.29 0.29 -24.58
N SER A 175 -3.57 0.66 -24.79
CA SER A 175 -4.71 -0.11 -24.32
C SER A 175 -4.71 -1.54 -24.86
N THR A 176 -4.29 -1.77 -26.11
CA THR A 176 -4.15 -3.11 -26.69
C THR A 176 -3.18 -3.97 -25.88
N ARG A 177 -2.04 -3.40 -25.48
CA ARG A 177 -1.07 -4.14 -24.67
C ARG A 177 -1.60 -4.46 -23.28
N MET A 178 -2.27 -3.50 -22.64
CA MET A 178 -2.89 -3.75 -21.34
C MET A 178 -3.97 -4.83 -21.47
N ARG A 179 -4.83 -4.75 -22.50
CA ARG A 179 -5.89 -5.72 -22.79
C ARG A 179 -5.36 -7.15 -22.93
N THR A 180 -4.26 -7.37 -23.66
CA THR A 180 -3.64 -8.71 -23.76
C THR A 180 -3.25 -9.28 -22.40
N VAL A 181 -2.71 -8.46 -21.50
CA VAL A 181 -2.34 -8.94 -20.15
C VAL A 181 -3.57 -9.19 -19.29
N VAL A 182 -4.64 -8.40 -19.46
CA VAL A 182 -5.93 -8.66 -18.79
C VAL A 182 -6.53 -9.97 -19.28
N ASP A 183 -6.51 -10.24 -20.59
CA ASP A 183 -7.00 -11.51 -21.16
C ASP A 183 -6.28 -12.70 -20.53
N GLU A 184 -4.94 -12.65 -20.43
CA GLU A 184 -4.15 -13.70 -19.78
C GLU A 184 -4.53 -13.92 -18.30
N ILE A 185 -4.81 -12.85 -17.54
CA ILE A 185 -5.26 -12.95 -16.15
C ILE A 185 -6.66 -13.57 -16.08
N ILE A 186 -7.59 -13.13 -16.92
CA ILE A 186 -8.96 -13.65 -16.92
C ILE A 186 -8.98 -15.13 -17.30
N ASP A 187 -8.24 -15.52 -18.34
CA ASP A 187 -8.15 -16.91 -18.80
C ASP A 187 -7.54 -17.80 -17.71
N SER A 188 -6.40 -17.40 -17.12
CA SER A 188 -5.75 -18.08 -15.99
C SER A 188 -6.72 -18.23 -14.80
N GLY A 189 -7.41 -17.15 -14.45
CA GLY A 189 -8.35 -17.10 -13.35
C GLY A 189 -9.54 -18.05 -13.52
N ARG A 190 -10.07 -18.15 -14.75
CA ARG A 190 -11.17 -19.05 -15.10
C ARG A 190 -10.74 -20.51 -15.16
N GLU A 191 -9.53 -20.78 -15.66
CA GLU A 191 -8.98 -22.14 -15.74
C GLU A 191 -8.84 -22.78 -14.35
N LEU A 192 -8.37 -22.01 -13.37
CA LEU A 192 -8.15 -22.50 -12.00
C LEU A 192 -9.40 -22.45 -11.11
N ALA A 193 -10.40 -21.64 -11.48
CA ALA A 193 -11.66 -21.50 -10.77
C ALA A 193 -12.40 -22.84 -10.61
N LYS A 194 -13.06 -23.01 -9.46
CA LYS A 194 -13.89 -24.20 -9.16
C LYS A 194 -15.12 -23.79 -8.36
N GLY A 195 -16.24 -24.46 -8.61
CA GLY A 195 -17.46 -24.28 -7.83
C GLY A 195 -18.06 -22.88 -8.02
N LYS A 196 -18.29 -22.17 -6.91
CA LYS A 196 -18.99 -20.87 -6.89
C LYS A 196 -18.09 -19.65 -7.11
N CYS A 197 -16.77 -19.81 -7.06
CA CYS A 197 -15.83 -18.69 -7.22
C CYS A 197 -15.39 -18.58 -8.69
N PRO A 198 -15.79 -17.54 -9.45
CA PRO A 198 -15.57 -17.48 -10.90
C PRO A 198 -14.13 -17.25 -11.33
N LEU A 199 -13.31 -16.61 -10.48
CA LEU A 199 -11.89 -16.37 -10.72
C LEU A 199 -11.08 -16.84 -9.52
N MET A 200 -10.08 -17.67 -9.75
CA MET A 200 -9.17 -18.12 -8.70
C MET A 200 -7.73 -18.13 -9.20
N PHE A 201 -6.78 -17.83 -8.32
CA PHE A 201 -5.38 -17.67 -8.68
C PHE A 201 -4.48 -18.42 -7.69
N GLU A 202 -3.26 -18.74 -8.11
CA GLU A 202 -2.28 -19.45 -7.28
C GLU A 202 -0.92 -18.77 -7.33
N TRP A 203 -0.24 -18.74 -6.19
CA TRP A 203 1.15 -18.34 -6.08
C TRP A 203 1.86 -19.30 -5.12
N HIS A 204 2.98 -19.90 -5.53
CA HIS A 204 3.71 -20.94 -4.76
C HIS A 204 2.80 -22.06 -4.22
N GLY A 205 1.91 -22.61 -5.06
CA GLY A 205 1.04 -23.73 -4.68
C GLY A 205 -0.10 -23.35 -3.73
N LYS A 206 -0.35 -22.06 -3.50
CA LYS A 206 -1.39 -21.57 -2.59
C LYS A 206 -2.32 -20.57 -3.26
N LYS A 207 -3.61 -20.77 -3.03
CA LYS A 207 -4.70 -19.91 -3.49
C LYS A 207 -4.93 -18.76 -2.53
N TYR A 208 -4.05 -17.76 -2.56
CA TYR A 208 -4.11 -16.63 -1.63
C TYR A 208 -5.31 -15.73 -1.89
N TRP A 209 -5.86 -15.14 -0.82
CA TRP A 209 -6.97 -14.18 -0.91
C TRP A 209 -6.54 -12.72 -0.76
N GLY A 210 -5.45 -12.46 -0.06
CA GLY A 210 -5.03 -11.11 0.32
C GLY A 210 -4.51 -10.24 -0.84
N ALA A 211 -4.22 -8.97 -0.53
CA ALA A 211 -3.88 -7.96 -1.54
C ALA A 211 -2.51 -8.15 -2.21
N ALA A 212 -1.55 -8.75 -1.51
CA ALA A 212 -0.19 -8.88 -2.03
C ALA A 212 -0.07 -10.01 -3.06
N HIS A 213 -0.50 -11.21 -2.68
CA HIS A 213 -0.27 -12.45 -3.44
C HIS A 213 -1.55 -13.11 -3.95
N GLY A 214 -2.70 -12.49 -3.72
CA GLY A 214 -3.99 -13.17 -3.84
C GLY A 214 -5.05 -12.43 -4.63
N VAL A 215 -6.24 -13.02 -4.59
CA VAL A 215 -7.43 -12.59 -5.33
C VAL A 215 -7.71 -11.09 -5.12
N ALA A 216 -7.71 -10.57 -3.89
CA ALA A 216 -8.01 -9.17 -3.62
C ALA A 216 -7.09 -8.19 -4.38
N GLY A 217 -5.81 -8.53 -4.54
CA GLY A 217 -4.85 -7.70 -5.28
C GLY A 217 -5.10 -7.70 -6.77
N ILE A 218 -5.39 -8.88 -7.32
CA ILE A 218 -5.66 -9.07 -8.74
C ILE A 218 -6.95 -8.36 -9.13
N LEU A 219 -8.04 -8.58 -8.37
CA LEU A 219 -9.32 -7.93 -8.63
C LEU A 219 -9.24 -6.41 -8.45
N ASN A 220 -8.44 -5.93 -7.50
CA ASN A 220 -8.18 -4.50 -7.35
C ASN A 220 -7.66 -3.92 -8.68
N VAL A 221 -6.64 -4.52 -9.28
CA VAL A 221 -6.06 -4.05 -10.55
C VAL A 221 -7.05 -4.18 -11.70
N LEU A 222 -7.74 -5.32 -11.82
CA LEU A 222 -8.72 -5.54 -12.90
C LEU A 222 -9.82 -4.49 -12.93
N MET A 223 -10.25 -3.98 -11.77
CA MET A 223 -11.26 -2.93 -11.68
C MET A 223 -10.82 -1.55 -12.22
N ASP A 224 -9.54 -1.33 -12.52
CA ASP A 224 -9.07 -0.14 -13.26
C ASP A 224 -8.96 -0.37 -14.77
N MET A 225 -9.18 -1.60 -15.23
CA MET A 225 -9.01 -1.98 -16.62
C MET A 225 -10.31 -1.85 -17.40
N ASP A 226 -10.20 -1.77 -18.72
CA ASP A 226 -11.36 -1.85 -19.62
C ASP A 226 -11.78 -3.32 -19.75
N LEU A 227 -12.86 -3.69 -19.06
CA LEU A 227 -13.40 -5.03 -18.97
C LEU A 227 -14.73 -5.15 -19.73
N SER A 228 -14.95 -6.29 -20.38
CA SER A 228 -16.27 -6.63 -20.91
C SER A 228 -17.28 -6.85 -19.78
N GLN A 229 -18.58 -6.83 -20.09
CA GLN A 229 -19.63 -7.05 -19.08
C GLN A 229 -19.47 -8.41 -18.37
N ASP A 230 -19.14 -9.46 -19.12
CA ASP A 230 -18.90 -10.81 -18.60
C ASP A 230 -17.68 -10.88 -17.65
N GLU A 231 -16.62 -10.13 -17.97
CA GLU A 231 -15.45 -10.01 -17.09
C GLU A 231 -15.76 -9.19 -15.83
N LEU A 232 -16.52 -8.10 -15.96
CA LEU A 232 -16.99 -7.29 -14.84
C LEU A 232 -17.82 -8.12 -13.87
N ASP A 233 -18.73 -8.95 -14.40
CA ASP A 233 -19.57 -9.84 -13.62
C ASP A 233 -18.72 -10.92 -12.93
N ALA A 234 -17.74 -11.53 -13.62
CA ALA A 234 -16.83 -12.49 -13.01
C ALA A 234 -16.03 -11.88 -11.85
N VAL A 235 -15.50 -10.66 -11.99
CA VAL A 235 -14.81 -9.94 -10.91
C VAL A 235 -15.77 -9.65 -9.75
N LYS A 236 -16.99 -9.18 -10.05
CA LYS A 236 -18.01 -8.85 -9.05
C LYS A 236 -18.44 -10.06 -8.23
N GLU A 237 -18.73 -11.17 -8.90
CA GLU A 237 -19.13 -12.42 -8.25
C GLU A 237 -17.97 -13.07 -7.47
N THR A 238 -16.72 -12.88 -7.90
CA THR A 238 -15.55 -13.30 -7.12
C THR A 238 -15.43 -12.48 -5.82
N LEU A 239 -15.69 -11.17 -5.85
CA LEU A 239 -15.74 -10.35 -4.64
C LEU A 239 -16.87 -10.79 -3.69
N ARG A 240 -18.06 -11.09 -4.23
CA ARG A 240 -19.18 -11.62 -3.44
C ARG A 240 -18.84 -12.94 -2.77
N TYR A 241 -18.19 -13.85 -3.51
CA TYR A 241 -17.68 -15.10 -2.94
C TYR A 241 -16.77 -14.85 -1.72
N MET A 242 -15.87 -13.86 -1.79
CA MET A 242 -15.03 -13.51 -0.64
C MET A 242 -15.86 -12.99 0.54
N ILE A 243 -16.85 -12.11 0.30
CA ILE A 243 -17.73 -11.52 1.33
C ILE A 243 -18.61 -12.55 2.02
N GLU A 244 -19.02 -13.60 1.31
CA GLU A 244 -19.83 -14.69 1.86
C GLU A 244 -19.03 -15.68 2.72
N ASN A 245 -17.70 -15.65 2.63
CA ASN A 245 -16.83 -16.66 3.23
C ASN A 245 -15.69 -16.08 4.12
N PRO A 246 -15.94 -15.08 5.00
CA PRO A 246 -14.98 -14.67 6.01
C PRO A 246 -14.94 -15.69 7.17
N PHE A 247 -13.95 -15.53 8.06
CA PHE A 247 -13.98 -16.18 9.37
C PHE A 247 -15.16 -15.67 10.22
N PRO A 248 -15.58 -16.41 11.27
CA PRO A 248 -16.60 -15.95 12.21
C PRO A 248 -16.29 -14.58 12.87
N SER A 249 -15.02 -14.17 12.92
CA SER A 249 -14.61 -12.86 13.43
C SER A 249 -14.84 -11.69 12.47
N GLY A 250 -15.22 -11.96 11.21
CA GLY A 250 -15.26 -11.01 10.11
C GLY A 250 -13.93 -10.83 9.36
N ASN A 251 -12.82 -11.43 9.84
CA ASN A 251 -11.54 -11.37 9.12
C ASN A 251 -11.54 -12.32 7.92
N TYR A 252 -10.64 -12.09 6.97
CA TYR A 252 -10.53 -12.91 5.76
C TYR A 252 -9.40 -13.94 5.87
N PRO A 253 -9.57 -15.15 5.31
CA PRO A 253 -8.53 -16.16 5.28
C PRO A 253 -7.31 -15.69 4.49
N SER A 254 -6.12 -16.18 4.84
CA SER A 254 -4.92 -15.88 4.06
C SER A 254 -4.96 -16.51 2.67
N SER A 255 -5.55 -17.71 2.59
CA SER A 255 -5.67 -18.54 1.40
C SER A 255 -6.84 -19.50 1.54
N GLU A 256 -7.29 -20.05 0.41
CA GLU A 256 -8.34 -21.08 0.34
C GLU A 256 -8.08 -22.22 1.33
N GLY A 257 -9.10 -22.63 2.08
CA GLY A 257 -9.01 -23.70 3.08
C GLY A 257 -8.20 -23.39 4.34
N SER A 258 -7.72 -22.15 4.52
CA SER A 258 -7.05 -21.76 5.77
C SER A 258 -8.05 -21.67 6.92
N GLU A 259 -7.79 -22.40 8.00
CA GLU A 259 -8.61 -22.37 9.23
C GLU A 259 -8.05 -21.41 10.30
N THR A 260 -6.93 -20.72 10.00
CA THR A 260 -6.22 -19.91 11.00
C THR A 260 -6.51 -18.42 10.86
N ASP A 261 -7.38 -17.91 11.73
CA ASP A 261 -7.71 -16.48 11.80
C ASP A 261 -6.69 -15.68 12.63
N ARG A 262 -5.57 -15.29 12.01
CA ARG A 262 -4.48 -14.59 12.70
C ARG A 262 -3.96 -13.32 12.01
N LEU A 263 -4.01 -13.25 10.68
CA LEU A 263 -3.36 -12.18 9.92
C LEU A 263 -4.37 -11.06 9.67
N VAL A 264 -4.06 -9.85 10.17
CA VAL A 264 -4.84 -8.62 9.93
C VAL A 264 -3.91 -7.61 9.27
N HIS A 265 -3.44 -7.98 8.07
CA HIS A 265 -2.39 -7.27 7.32
C HIS A 265 -2.93 -6.82 5.96
N TRP A 266 -2.27 -5.84 5.32
CA TRP A 266 -2.54 -5.55 3.90
C TRP A 266 -2.26 -6.78 3.03
N CYS A 267 -1.10 -7.43 3.22
CA CYS A 267 -0.76 -8.60 2.41
C CYS A 267 -1.73 -9.77 2.56
N HIS A 268 -2.27 -10.01 3.78
CA HIS A 268 -3.19 -11.09 4.09
C HIS A 268 -4.17 -10.69 5.21
N GLY A 269 -5.47 -10.76 4.91
CA GLY A 269 -6.55 -10.48 5.86
C GLY A 269 -7.36 -9.23 5.53
N ALA A 270 -8.16 -8.80 6.51
CA ALA A 270 -9.13 -7.71 6.37
C ALA A 270 -8.58 -6.41 5.78
N PRO A 271 -7.37 -5.90 6.13
CA PRO A 271 -6.92 -4.60 5.60
C PRO A 271 -6.81 -4.57 4.08
N GLY A 272 -6.20 -5.59 3.46
CA GLY A 272 -6.08 -5.67 2.00
C GLY A 272 -7.43 -5.80 1.32
N VAL A 273 -8.30 -6.67 1.86
CA VAL A 273 -9.64 -6.90 1.31
C VAL A 273 -10.53 -5.66 1.45
N ALA A 274 -10.48 -4.96 2.58
CA ALA A 274 -11.26 -3.74 2.80
C ALA A 274 -10.93 -2.66 1.77
N LEU A 275 -9.65 -2.45 1.45
CA LEU A 275 -9.24 -1.51 0.41
C LEU A 275 -9.78 -1.91 -0.98
N THR A 276 -9.78 -3.21 -1.30
CA THR A 276 -10.42 -3.71 -2.54
C THR A 276 -11.92 -3.46 -2.55
N LEU A 277 -12.61 -3.69 -1.44
CA LEU A 277 -14.06 -3.51 -1.33
C LEU A 277 -14.47 -2.04 -1.43
N VAL A 278 -13.66 -1.12 -0.87
CA VAL A 278 -13.84 0.33 -1.09
C VAL A 278 -13.77 0.66 -2.58
N LYS A 279 -12.81 0.09 -3.31
CA LYS A 279 -12.72 0.26 -4.76
C LYS A 279 -13.91 -0.37 -5.49
N ALA A 280 -14.32 -1.56 -5.09
CA ALA A 280 -15.49 -2.24 -5.65
C ALA A 280 -16.75 -1.40 -5.53
N TYR A 281 -16.98 -0.74 -4.39
CA TYR A 281 -18.10 0.20 -4.27
C TYR A 281 -17.99 1.39 -5.23
N LYS A 282 -16.79 1.96 -5.42
CA LYS A 282 -16.57 3.08 -6.36
C LYS A 282 -16.92 2.69 -7.80
N VAL A 283 -16.65 1.44 -8.19
CA VAL A 283 -16.89 0.90 -9.54
C VAL A 283 -18.33 0.45 -9.72
N TYR A 284 -18.83 -0.42 -8.83
CA TYR A 284 -20.12 -1.11 -9.00
C TYR A 284 -21.30 -0.41 -8.32
N ARG A 285 -21.06 0.54 -7.40
CA ARG A 285 -22.09 1.26 -6.63
C ARG A 285 -23.10 0.36 -5.92
N CYS A 286 -22.65 -0.83 -5.50
CA CYS A 286 -23.45 -1.80 -4.77
C CYS A 286 -23.18 -1.67 -3.27
N GLU A 287 -24.20 -1.34 -2.48
CA GLU A 287 -24.10 -1.09 -1.02
C GLU A 287 -23.51 -2.28 -0.23
N GLU A 288 -23.66 -3.52 -0.73
CA GLU A 288 -23.03 -4.71 -0.15
C GLU A 288 -21.51 -4.57 -0.02
N PHE A 289 -20.84 -3.94 -1.00
CA PHE A 289 -19.40 -3.74 -0.98
C PHE A 289 -18.98 -2.68 0.03
N LEU A 290 -19.78 -1.62 0.18
CA LEU A 290 -19.54 -0.61 1.22
C LEU A 290 -19.72 -1.23 2.60
N GLN A 291 -20.81 -1.96 2.83
CA GLN A 291 -21.05 -2.61 4.12
C GLN A 291 -19.94 -3.60 4.47
N ALA A 292 -19.55 -4.47 3.54
CA ALA A 292 -18.45 -5.41 3.76
C ALA A 292 -17.11 -4.71 4.03
N ALA A 293 -16.83 -3.58 3.37
CA ALA A 293 -15.63 -2.78 3.66
C ALA A 293 -15.68 -2.17 5.08
N VAL A 294 -16.85 -1.71 5.53
CA VAL A 294 -17.07 -1.19 6.89
C VAL A 294 -16.88 -2.31 7.92
N ASP A 295 -17.47 -3.49 7.70
CA ASP A 295 -17.33 -4.65 8.58
C ASP A 295 -15.87 -5.10 8.69
N ALA A 296 -15.17 -5.17 7.55
CA ALA A 296 -13.73 -5.45 7.54
C ALA A 296 -12.94 -4.38 8.31
N SER A 297 -13.35 -3.11 8.27
CA SER A 297 -12.70 -2.04 9.03
C SER A 297 -12.88 -2.18 10.55
N GLU A 298 -13.97 -2.80 11.02
CA GLU A 298 -14.14 -3.12 12.45
C GLU A 298 -13.12 -4.17 12.90
N VAL A 299 -12.80 -5.15 12.06
CA VAL A 299 -11.70 -6.08 12.33
C VAL A 299 -10.38 -5.31 12.47
N VAL A 300 -10.10 -4.39 11.55
CA VAL A 300 -8.87 -3.57 11.59
C VAL A 300 -8.85 -2.65 12.81
N TRP A 301 -9.98 -2.09 13.22
CA TRP A 301 -10.06 -1.26 14.41
C TRP A 301 -9.75 -2.05 15.68
N ASN A 302 -10.31 -3.26 15.81
CA ASN A 302 -10.17 -4.07 17.02
C ASN A 302 -8.87 -4.88 17.06
N ARG A 303 -8.27 -5.23 15.91
CA ARG A 303 -7.13 -6.16 15.82
C ARG A 303 -5.96 -5.67 14.97
N GLY A 304 -6.10 -4.51 14.32
CA GLY A 304 -5.13 -3.97 13.36
C GLY A 304 -4.03 -3.10 13.97
N LEU A 305 -4.01 -2.89 15.29
CA LEU A 305 -2.88 -2.26 15.99
C LEU A 305 -1.75 -3.26 16.22
N LEU A 306 -1.08 -3.62 15.11
CA LEU A 306 -0.11 -4.70 15.07
C LEU A 306 1.17 -4.37 15.86
N LYS A 307 1.89 -5.39 16.30
CA LYS A 307 3.24 -5.25 16.87
C LYS A 307 4.31 -5.06 15.77
N ARG A 308 3.99 -4.31 14.71
CA ARG A 308 4.87 -4.04 13.56
C ARG A 308 4.60 -2.65 12.98
N VAL A 309 5.63 -1.95 12.53
CA VAL A 309 5.51 -0.54 12.09
C VAL A 309 5.03 -0.37 10.65
N GLY A 310 5.50 -1.21 9.71
CA GLY A 310 5.47 -0.95 8.27
C GLY A 310 4.10 -0.93 7.56
N ILE A 311 4.17 -0.87 6.23
CA ILE A 311 3.00 -0.78 5.32
C ILE A 311 2.43 -2.16 4.97
N CYS A 312 3.27 -3.16 4.72
CA CYS A 312 2.81 -4.47 4.24
C CYS A 312 1.96 -5.22 5.28
N HIS A 313 2.39 -5.15 6.54
CA HIS A 313 1.80 -5.87 7.67
C HIS A 313 2.10 -5.17 9.00
N GLY A 314 1.90 -3.85 9.03
CA GLY A 314 2.10 -3.03 10.22
C GLY A 314 0.99 -1.98 10.39
N ILE A 315 1.10 -1.20 11.46
CA ILE A 315 0.13 -0.16 11.79
C ILE A 315 0.03 0.88 10.67
N SER A 316 1.16 1.21 10.02
CA SER A 316 1.17 2.24 8.96
C SER A 316 0.28 1.85 7.79
N GLY A 317 0.32 0.58 7.37
CA GLY A 317 -0.52 0.08 6.28
C GLY A 317 -1.99 -0.03 6.68
N ASN A 318 -2.26 -0.50 7.90
CA ASN A 318 -3.63 -0.69 8.38
C ASN A 318 -4.40 0.65 8.52
N ALA A 319 -3.70 1.76 8.77
CA ALA A 319 -4.32 3.09 8.84
C ALA A 319 -5.00 3.50 7.51
N TYR A 320 -4.50 3.02 6.37
CA TYR A 320 -5.06 3.35 5.05
C TYR A 320 -6.48 2.83 4.85
N VAL A 321 -6.89 1.78 5.55
CA VAL A 321 -8.28 1.28 5.52
C VAL A 321 -9.24 2.38 5.93
N PHE A 322 -8.91 3.10 7.01
CA PHE A 322 -9.74 4.19 7.50
C PHE A 322 -9.62 5.44 6.63
N LEU A 323 -8.46 5.72 6.04
CA LEU A 323 -8.31 6.82 5.07
C LEU A 323 -9.17 6.59 3.84
N SER A 324 -9.17 5.38 3.29
CA SER A 324 -9.94 5.02 2.10
C SER A 324 -11.45 5.08 2.37
N LEU A 325 -11.91 4.60 3.54
CA LEU A 325 -13.31 4.73 3.96
C LEU A 325 -13.74 6.17 4.26
N TYR A 326 -12.84 6.98 4.84
CA TYR A 326 -13.09 8.41 5.04
C TYR A 326 -13.29 9.12 3.69
N GLN A 327 -12.40 8.88 2.72
CA GLN A 327 -12.52 9.44 1.38
C GLN A 327 -13.80 9.01 0.69
N LEU A 328 -14.21 7.75 0.87
CA LEU A 328 -15.41 7.24 0.24
C LEU A 328 -16.70 7.81 0.85
N THR A 329 -16.76 7.91 2.18
CA THR A 329 -18.01 8.17 2.91
C THR A 329 -18.14 9.57 3.48
N GLY A 330 -17.04 10.31 3.60
CA GLY A 330 -16.98 11.58 4.32
C GLY A 330 -17.20 11.48 5.84
N ARG A 331 -17.35 10.26 6.40
CA ARG A 331 -17.65 10.08 7.83
C ARG A 331 -16.43 10.39 8.69
N PRO A 332 -16.52 11.36 9.63
CA PRO A 332 -15.37 11.79 10.42
C PRO A 332 -14.84 10.70 11.38
N GLU A 333 -15.64 9.68 11.68
CA GLU A 333 -15.22 8.55 12.52
C GLU A 333 -14.01 7.81 11.91
N PHE A 334 -13.98 7.62 10.59
CA PHE A 334 -12.86 6.95 9.94
C PHE A 334 -11.61 7.81 9.94
N LEU A 335 -11.75 9.13 9.74
CA LEU A 335 -10.62 10.04 9.90
C LEU A 335 -10.08 10.00 11.33
N TYR A 336 -10.94 9.91 12.34
CA TYR A 336 -10.52 9.75 13.73
C TYR A 336 -9.76 8.43 13.94
N ARG A 337 -10.19 7.32 13.36
CA ARG A 337 -9.48 6.02 13.45
C ARG A 337 -8.11 6.06 12.77
N ALA A 338 -8.00 6.64 11.58
CA ALA A 338 -6.71 6.89 10.92
C ALA A 338 -5.79 7.75 11.78
N LYS A 339 -6.33 8.85 12.33
CA LYS A 339 -5.64 9.73 13.29
C LYS A 339 -5.16 8.95 14.51
N ALA A 340 -5.96 8.05 15.07
CA ALA A 340 -5.56 7.27 16.24
C ALA A 340 -4.38 6.35 15.96
N PHE A 341 -4.35 5.71 14.80
CA PHE A 341 -3.22 4.87 14.36
C PHE A 341 -1.95 5.72 14.16
N ALA A 342 -2.06 6.87 13.51
CA ALA A 342 -0.93 7.78 13.32
C ALA A 342 -0.41 8.37 14.64
N CYS A 343 -1.30 8.78 15.56
CA CYS A 343 -0.92 9.24 16.90
C CYS A 343 -0.21 8.16 17.70
N PHE A 344 -0.70 6.90 17.66
CA PHE A 344 -0.05 5.79 18.32
C PHE A 344 1.36 5.56 17.77
N LEU A 345 1.53 5.58 16.44
CA LEU A 345 2.83 5.47 15.80
C LEU A 345 3.77 6.60 16.25
N HIS A 346 3.31 7.85 16.20
CA HIS A 346 4.10 9.02 16.57
C HIS A 346 4.54 8.99 18.03
N ASP A 347 3.66 8.59 18.94
CA ASP A 347 3.91 8.60 20.39
C ASP A 347 4.70 7.38 20.88
N ARG A 348 4.47 6.20 20.29
CA ARG A 348 4.91 4.92 20.88
C ARG A 348 5.90 4.15 20.02
N ALA A 349 5.91 4.30 18.69
CA ALA A 349 6.61 3.36 17.80
C ALA A 349 8.12 3.28 18.09
N GLN A 350 8.82 4.42 18.17
CA GLN A 350 10.26 4.45 18.41
C GLN A 350 10.64 3.71 19.70
N ARG A 351 9.93 3.99 20.79
CA ARG A 351 10.15 3.34 22.09
C ARG A 351 9.88 1.84 22.01
N LEU A 352 8.72 1.44 21.48
CA LEU A 352 8.34 0.03 21.38
C LEU A 352 9.26 -0.78 20.47
N ILE A 353 9.82 -0.17 19.43
CA ILE A 353 10.84 -0.78 18.57
C ILE A 353 12.14 -0.98 19.34
N SER A 354 12.61 0.04 20.05
CA SER A 354 13.85 -0.06 20.84
C SER A 354 13.77 -1.07 21.99
N GLU A 355 12.57 -1.26 22.55
CA GLU A 355 12.28 -2.25 23.60
C GLU A 355 12.04 -3.66 23.04
N GLY A 356 11.99 -3.85 21.72
CA GLY A 356 11.71 -5.14 21.08
C GLY A 356 10.24 -5.60 21.17
N VAL A 357 9.33 -4.74 21.63
CA VAL A 357 7.89 -5.04 21.73
C VAL A 357 7.21 -4.92 20.35
N MET A 358 7.69 -4.02 19.51
CA MET A 358 7.25 -3.80 18.13
C MET A 358 8.38 -4.12 17.16
N HIS A 359 8.09 -4.89 16.11
CA HIS A 359 9.05 -5.18 15.05
C HIS A 359 9.21 -3.97 14.11
N GLY A 360 10.45 -3.50 13.93
CA GLY A 360 10.79 -2.38 13.05
C GLY A 360 10.84 -2.72 11.55
N GLY A 361 10.68 -3.98 11.18
CA GLY A 361 10.83 -4.50 9.81
C GLY A 361 12.20 -5.17 9.61
N ASP A 362 12.27 -6.20 8.78
CA ASP A 362 13.55 -6.89 8.48
C ASP A 362 14.48 -5.95 7.70
N SER A 363 13.90 -5.06 6.89
CA SER A 363 14.54 -3.87 6.34
C SER A 363 14.01 -2.60 7.04
N PRO A 364 14.62 -2.13 8.14
CA PRO A 364 14.02 -1.13 9.04
C PRO A 364 13.74 0.24 8.43
N TYR A 365 14.41 0.58 7.33
CA TYR A 365 14.28 1.85 6.61
C TYR A 365 13.53 1.72 5.28
N SER A 366 13.03 0.53 4.96
CA SER A 366 12.27 0.31 3.73
C SER A 366 10.89 0.96 3.75
N LEU A 367 10.30 1.09 2.57
CA LEU A 367 8.94 1.59 2.42
C LEU A 367 7.90 0.57 2.92
N PHE A 368 8.02 -0.72 2.56
CA PHE A 368 6.96 -1.68 2.88
C PHE A 368 7.08 -2.32 4.27
N GLU A 369 8.27 -2.41 4.86
CA GLU A 369 8.46 -3.07 6.16
C GLU A 369 8.81 -2.10 7.29
N GLY A 370 9.51 -1.02 6.94
CA GLY A 370 10.20 -0.14 7.87
C GLY A 370 9.53 1.19 8.15
N ILE A 371 10.32 2.10 8.75
CA ILE A 371 9.91 3.47 9.08
C ILE A 371 9.72 4.36 7.84
N GLY A 372 10.22 3.94 6.67
CA GLY A 372 9.92 4.64 5.41
C GLY A 372 8.43 4.64 5.11
N GLY A 373 7.75 3.53 5.41
CA GLY A 373 6.29 3.43 5.32
C GLY A 373 5.54 4.27 6.36
N MET A 374 6.09 4.39 7.56
CA MET A 374 5.55 5.27 8.61
C MET A 374 5.65 6.75 8.21
N ALA A 375 6.80 7.16 7.66
CA ALA A 375 7.00 8.50 7.12
C ALA A 375 6.01 8.78 5.97
N TYR A 376 5.82 7.81 5.08
CA TYR A 376 4.89 7.91 3.96
C TYR A 376 3.44 8.12 4.44
N LEU A 377 2.99 7.34 5.44
CA LEU A 377 1.67 7.54 6.05
C LEU A 377 1.55 8.94 6.65
N PHE A 378 2.56 9.43 7.37
CA PHE A 378 2.49 10.76 8.00
C PHE A 378 2.39 11.89 6.98
N LEU A 379 3.06 11.77 5.83
CA LEU A 379 2.88 12.69 4.70
C LEU A 379 1.46 12.63 4.12
N ASP A 380 0.86 11.45 4.06
CA ASP A 380 -0.52 11.28 3.60
C ASP A 380 -1.59 11.78 4.59
N MET A 381 -1.26 11.85 5.88
CA MET A 381 -2.11 12.45 6.91
C MET A 381 -2.19 13.99 6.82
N ILE A 382 -1.41 14.63 5.94
CA ILE A 382 -1.48 16.09 5.75
C ILE A 382 -2.73 16.47 4.97
N GLU A 383 -3.07 15.70 3.95
CA GLU A 383 -4.27 15.85 3.14
C GLU A 383 -4.98 14.50 2.99
N PRO A 384 -5.76 14.06 4.00
CA PRO A 384 -6.35 12.72 4.07
C PRO A 384 -7.29 12.39 2.93
N SER A 385 -7.87 13.42 2.30
CA SER A 385 -8.75 13.30 1.13
C SER A 385 -8.01 12.86 -0.13
N GLN A 386 -6.67 12.96 -0.15
CA GLN A 386 -5.80 12.60 -1.27
C GLN A 386 -4.87 11.42 -0.96
N ALA A 387 -4.90 10.88 0.26
CA ALA A 387 -4.06 9.77 0.68
C ALA A 387 -4.32 8.50 -0.16
N ARG A 388 -3.27 7.76 -0.52
CA ARG A 388 -3.41 6.50 -1.28
C ARG A 388 -2.39 5.50 -0.79
N PHE A 389 -2.82 4.27 -0.51
CA PHE A 389 -1.92 3.19 -0.15
C PHE A 389 -0.85 3.03 -1.24
N PRO A 390 0.46 3.12 -0.92
CA PRO A 390 1.52 3.16 -1.91
C PRO A 390 1.62 1.83 -2.68
N GLY A 391 1.52 1.89 -4.01
CA GLY A 391 1.58 0.70 -4.87
C GLY A 391 0.31 -0.15 -4.88
N TYR A 392 -0.80 0.35 -4.32
CA TYR A 392 -2.08 -0.38 -4.31
C TYR A 392 -3.26 0.48 -4.77
N GLU A 393 -3.50 1.63 -4.13
CA GLU A 393 -4.53 2.57 -4.57
C GLU A 393 -3.96 3.53 -5.61
N LEU A 394 -4.67 3.68 -6.74
CA LEU A 394 -4.21 4.49 -7.88
C LEU A 394 -4.70 5.91 -7.83
#